data_AF-M2TV93-F1
#
_entry.id   AF-M2TV93-F1
#
_cell.length_a   1.000
_cell.length_b   1.000
_cell.length_c   1.000
_cell.angle_alpha   90.00
_cell.angle_beta   90.00
_cell.angle_gamma   90.00
#
_symmetry.space_group_name_H-M   'P 1'
#
loop_
_entity.id
_entity.type
_entity.pdbx_description
1 polymer ?
#
loop_
_entity_poly.entity_id
_entity_poly.type
_entity_poly.pdbx_seq_one_letter_code
_entity_poly.pdbx_strand_id
1 'polypeptide(L)'
;MFKTSRNAELLPGLSTAPDGVQFWSYVELEVTWLWFYLQIVEDDGNEAFRSMLMVPSVPLLEQVIAAQTEHAWLEQAYLVNPGHMNKAGRWMMEPLLEISSIRDAQGNVLGHQYRVEGDRTYSTSASQPLDTRMSTHVIFSAALHLRG
;
A
#
# COMPACT_ATOMS: atom_id res chain seq x y z
N MET A 1 -2.68 -0.53 -10.71
CA MET A 1 -1.92 -1.74 -11.10
C MET A 1 -0.57 -1.29 -11.62
N PHE A 2 0.50 -1.98 -11.25
CA PHE A 2 1.82 -1.76 -11.86
C PHE A 2 1.95 -2.65 -13.10
N LYS A 3 2.45 -2.08 -14.17
CA LYS A 3 2.67 -2.75 -15.44
C LYS A 3 4.16 -2.85 -15.69
N THR A 4 4.60 -4.06 -16.02
CA THR A 4 5.95 -4.36 -16.47
C THR A 4 5.94 -4.70 -17.96
N SER A 5 7.07 -4.50 -18.63
CA SER A 5 7.22 -4.75 -20.08
C SER A 5 8.55 -5.40 -20.32
N ARG A 6 8.61 -6.53 -21.02
CA ARG A 6 9.84 -7.31 -21.30
C ARG A 6 11.02 -6.47 -21.80
N ASN A 7 10.77 -5.37 -22.51
CA ASN A 7 11.82 -4.46 -22.97
C ASN A 7 12.55 -3.73 -21.83
N ALA A 8 11.92 -3.63 -20.66
CA ALA A 8 12.48 -3.08 -19.44
C ALA A 8 13.15 -4.13 -18.55
N GLU A 9 13.08 -5.43 -18.91
CA GLU A 9 13.67 -6.52 -18.12
C GLU A 9 15.19 -6.35 -18.11
N LEU A 10 15.74 -6.27 -16.92
CA LEU A 10 17.17 -6.29 -16.69
C LEU A 10 17.62 -7.74 -16.58
N LEU A 11 18.79 -8.03 -17.16
CA LEU A 11 19.40 -9.36 -17.15
C LEU A 11 18.49 -10.46 -17.74
N PRO A 12 17.86 -10.25 -18.93
CA PRO A 12 16.96 -11.23 -19.50
C PRO A 12 17.71 -12.54 -19.80
N GLY A 13 17.23 -13.65 -19.26
CA GLY A 13 17.80 -14.98 -19.49
C GLY A 13 18.91 -15.40 -18.52
N LEU A 14 19.29 -14.57 -17.54
CA LEU A 14 20.10 -15.03 -16.41
C LEU A 14 19.20 -15.82 -15.44
N SER A 15 19.29 -17.15 -15.48
CA SER A 15 18.62 -18.08 -14.54
C SER A 15 19.13 -17.98 -13.08
N THR A 16 19.83 -16.92 -12.71
CA THR A 16 20.60 -16.81 -11.46
C THR A 16 19.90 -16.03 -10.37
N ALA A 17 18.72 -15.44 -10.64
CA ALA A 17 17.92 -14.86 -9.58
C ALA A 17 17.28 -16.01 -8.77
N PRO A 18 17.55 -16.11 -7.45
CA PRO A 18 16.86 -17.07 -6.60
C PRO A 18 15.34 -16.91 -6.75
N ASP A 19 14.63 -18.03 -6.72
CA ASP A 19 13.17 -18.08 -6.58
C ASP A 19 12.33 -17.37 -7.68
N GLY A 20 12.90 -17.22 -8.88
CA GLY A 20 12.16 -16.69 -10.04
C GLY A 20 11.96 -15.18 -10.03
N VAL A 21 12.77 -14.44 -9.26
CA VAL A 21 12.77 -12.98 -9.23
C VAL A 21 13.20 -12.40 -10.60
N GLN A 22 12.50 -11.38 -11.07
CA GLN A 22 12.84 -10.62 -12.28
C GLN A 22 13.09 -9.16 -11.92
N PHE A 23 14.12 -8.57 -12.54
CA PHE A 23 14.49 -7.18 -12.33
C PHE A 23 14.02 -6.32 -13.49
N TRP A 24 13.50 -5.14 -13.19
CA TRP A 24 12.95 -4.22 -14.19
C TRP A 24 13.64 -2.86 -14.05
N SER A 25 14.06 -2.27 -15.16
CA SER A 25 14.67 -0.93 -15.20
C SER A 25 13.66 0.19 -14.96
N TYR A 26 12.39 -0.06 -15.25
CA TYR A 26 11.28 0.82 -14.93
C TYR A 26 9.97 0.02 -14.86
N VAL A 27 8.99 0.59 -14.14
CA VAL A 27 7.62 0.08 -14.03
C VAL A 27 6.65 1.21 -14.33
N GLU A 28 5.54 0.90 -14.99
CA GLU A 28 4.50 1.86 -15.30
C GLU A 28 3.35 1.75 -14.29
N LEU A 29 2.77 2.89 -13.91
CA LEU A 29 1.51 2.91 -13.18
C LEU A 29 0.37 3.08 -14.20
N GLU A 30 -0.34 2.00 -14.50
CA GLU A 30 -1.33 1.96 -15.59
C GLU A 30 -2.59 2.78 -15.30
N VAL A 31 -2.96 2.88 -14.02
CA VAL A 31 -4.13 3.64 -13.58
C VAL A 31 -3.65 4.73 -12.62
N THR A 32 -4.01 5.98 -12.90
CA THR A 32 -3.69 7.12 -12.03
C THR A 32 -4.55 7.06 -10.77
N TRP A 33 -4.15 6.18 -9.85
CA TRP A 33 -4.82 5.90 -8.59
C TRP A 33 -3.80 5.85 -7.45
N LEU A 34 -4.28 5.85 -6.21
CA LEU A 34 -3.40 5.68 -5.05
C LEU A 34 -2.76 4.29 -5.02
N TRP A 35 -1.58 4.22 -4.41
CA TRP A 35 -0.84 2.99 -4.11
C TRP A 35 -0.05 3.16 -2.81
N PHE A 36 0.50 2.08 -2.28
CA PHE A 36 1.24 2.08 -1.02
C PHE A 36 2.72 1.81 -1.26
N TYR A 37 3.56 2.58 -0.61
CA TYR A 37 5.00 2.33 -0.56
C TYR A 37 5.35 1.86 0.85
N LEU A 38 5.80 0.62 0.97
CA LEU A 38 5.98 -0.06 2.25
C LEU A 38 7.46 -0.39 2.43
N GLN A 39 7.96 -0.22 3.64
CA GLN A 39 9.27 -0.73 4.02
C GLN A 39 9.08 -2.03 4.79
N ILE A 40 9.67 -3.10 4.27
CA ILE A 40 9.70 -4.41 4.91
C ILE A 40 11.09 -4.62 5.48
N VAL A 41 11.15 -5.05 6.74
CA VAL A 41 12.37 -5.54 7.37
C VAL A 41 12.33 -7.05 7.39
N GLU A 42 13.43 -7.68 7.01
CA GLU A 42 13.69 -9.10 7.22
C GLU A 42 14.93 -9.23 8.11
N ASP A 43 14.81 -9.87 9.27
CA ASP A 43 15.86 -10.04 10.27
C ASP A 43 16.03 -11.53 10.60
N ASP A 44 17.18 -12.08 10.19
CA ASP A 44 17.54 -13.48 10.43
C ASP A 44 18.19 -13.72 11.80
N GLY A 45 18.26 -12.67 12.64
CA GLY A 45 18.89 -12.68 13.96
C GLY A 45 20.37 -12.28 13.94
N ASN A 46 20.98 -12.14 12.76
CA ASN A 46 22.35 -11.67 12.59
C ASN A 46 22.38 -10.29 11.92
N GLU A 47 21.60 -10.10 10.85
CA GLU A 47 21.48 -8.82 10.17
C GLU A 47 20.03 -8.55 9.72
N ALA A 48 19.61 -7.29 9.85
CA ALA A 48 18.31 -6.82 9.39
C ALA A 48 18.42 -6.13 8.02
N PHE A 49 17.81 -6.74 7.00
CA PHE A 49 17.71 -6.17 5.65
C PHE A 49 16.41 -5.37 5.49
N ARG A 50 16.48 -4.23 4.81
CA ARG A 50 15.33 -3.37 4.52
C ARG A 50 15.08 -3.32 3.03
N SER A 51 13.88 -3.71 2.62
CA SER A 51 13.42 -3.62 1.24
C SER A 51 12.20 -2.71 1.12
N MET A 52 11.98 -2.19 -0.08
CA MET A 52 10.83 -1.35 -0.39
C MET A 52 9.87 -2.07 -1.31
N LEU A 53 8.61 -2.21 -0.89
CA LEU A 53 7.55 -2.87 -1.63
C LEU A 53 6.52 -1.84 -2.11
N MET A 54 6.17 -1.91 -3.39
CA MET A 54 5.10 -1.09 -3.99
C MET A 54 3.84 -1.93 -4.12
N VAL A 55 2.76 -1.54 -3.43
CA VAL A 55 1.51 -2.30 -3.38
C VAL A 55 0.35 -1.51 -4.00
N PRO A 56 -0.33 -2.01 -5.04
CA PRO A 56 -1.29 -1.22 -5.80
C PRO A 56 -2.72 -1.24 -5.24
N SER A 57 -3.02 -2.03 -4.20
CA SER A 57 -4.40 -2.21 -3.71
C SER A 57 -4.47 -2.58 -2.23
N VAL A 58 -5.62 -2.28 -1.61
CA VAL A 58 -5.88 -2.62 -0.20
C VAL A 58 -5.85 -4.12 0.06
N PRO A 59 -6.47 -5.00 -0.76
CA PRO A 59 -6.41 -6.44 -0.53
C PRO A 59 -5.00 -7.02 -0.54
N LEU A 60 -4.09 -6.48 -1.36
CA LEU A 60 -2.70 -6.92 -1.36
C LEU A 60 -1.96 -6.41 -0.11
N LEU A 61 -2.28 -5.20 0.36
CA LEU A 61 -1.73 -4.68 1.61
C LEU A 61 -2.20 -5.52 2.82
N GLU A 62 -3.46 -5.98 2.84
CA GLU A 62 -3.96 -6.92 3.85
C GLU A 62 -3.16 -8.23 3.87
N GLN A 63 -2.80 -8.75 2.69
CA GLN A 63 -1.94 -9.94 2.60
C GLN A 63 -0.55 -9.69 3.18
N VAL A 64 0.05 -8.51 2.91
CA VAL A 64 1.34 -8.13 3.50
C VAL A 64 1.25 -8.02 5.02
N ILE A 65 0.18 -7.42 5.55
CA ILE A 65 -0.04 -7.33 7.01
C ILE A 65 -0.16 -8.73 7.62
N ALA A 66 -0.94 -9.61 6.99
CA ALA A 66 -1.18 -10.97 7.48
C ALA A 66 0.08 -11.87 7.39
N ALA A 67 1.01 -11.55 6.49
CA ALA A 67 2.26 -12.28 6.31
C ALA A 67 3.38 -11.86 7.28
N GLN A 68 3.16 -10.85 8.12
CA GLN A 68 4.16 -10.44 9.11
C GLN A 68 4.46 -11.56 10.11
N THR A 69 5.74 -11.70 10.46
CA THR A 69 6.26 -12.67 11.42
C THR A 69 7.15 -11.97 12.46
N GLU A 70 7.81 -12.73 13.33
CA GLU A 70 8.84 -12.17 14.22
C GLU A 70 10.11 -11.76 13.45
N HIS A 71 10.37 -12.40 12.31
CA HIS A 71 11.57 -12.18 11.48
C HIS A 71 11.31 -11.32 10.25
N ALA A 72 10.05 -10.98 9.95
CA ALA A 72 9.71 -10.14 8.83
C ALA A 72 8.52 -9.23 9.16
N TRP A 73 8.68 -7.92 9.12
CA TRP A 73 7.64 -6.97 9.53
C TRP A 73 7.63 -5.70 8.70
N LEU A 74 6.52 -4.97 8.79
CA LEU A 74 6.37 -3.63 8.25
C LEU A 74 7.00 -2.62 9.22
N GLU A 75 8.03 -1.90 8.78
CA GLU A 75 8.66 -0.83 9.56
C GLU A 75 8.03 0.53 9.24
N GLN A 76 7.74 0.78 7.96
CA GLN A 76 7.15 2.02 7.50
C GLN A 76 6.09 1.76 6.42
N ALA A 77 5.06 2.60 6.40
CA ALA A 77 4.03 2.58 5.36
C ALA A 77 3.71 4.00 4.91
N TYR A 78 3.63 4.19 3.60
CA TYR A 78 3.30 5.46 2.97
C TYR A 78 2.13 5.30 2.01
N LEU A 79 1.25 6.29 1.99
CA LEU A 79 0.26 6.46 0.96
C LEU A 79 0.84 7.34 -0.15
N VAL A 80 0.79 6.86 -1.38
CA VAL A 80 1.13 7.66 -2.56
C VAL A 80 -0.15 7.97 -3.31
N ASN A 81 -0.54 9.24 -3.36
CA ASN A 81 -1.82 9.66 -3.95
C ASN A 81 -1.63 10.71 -5.07
N PRO A 82 -2.49 10.66 -6.11
CA PRO A 82 -2.43 11.62 -7.20
C PRO A 82 -3.06 12.97 -6.83
N GLY A 83 -2.64 14.02 -7.54
CA GLY A 83 -3.05 15.42 -7.29
C GLY A 83 -4.56 15.67 -7.25
N HIS A 84 -5.33 14.91 -8.03
CA HIS A 84 -6.79 15.05 -8.08
C HIS A 84 -7.48 14.50 -6.81
N MET A 85 -6.82 13.64 -6.02
CA MET A 85 -7.34 13.10 -4.77
C MET A 85 -6.93 13.94 -3.55
N ASN A 86 -5.72 14.51 -3.59
CA ASN A 86 -5.15 15.21 -2.44
C ASN A 86 -5.35 16.74 -2.44
N LYS A 87 -5.96 17.30 -3.49
CA LYS A 87 -6.20 18.75 -3.68
C LYS A 87 -4.92 19.60 -3.75
N ALA A 88 -3.74 19.00 -3.76
CA ALA A 88 -2.46 19.69 -3.89
C ALA A 88 -2.01 19.85 -5.36
N GLY A 89 -2.74 19.25 -6.31
CA GLY A 89 -2.45 19.35 -7.75
C GLY A 89 -1.19 18.62 -8.21
N ARG A 90 -0.54 17.85 -7.33
CA ARG A 90 0.65 17.03 -7.59
C ARG A 90 0.60 15.72 -6.81
N TRP A 91 1.43 14.76 -7.20
CA TRP A 91 1.61 13.54 -6.41
C TRP A 91 2.19 13.85 -5.04
N MET A 92 1.71 13.15 -4.01
CA MET A 92 2.28 13.20 -2.67
C MET A 92 2.53 11.78 -2.17
N MET A 93 3.59 11.62 -1.38
CA MET A 93 3.91 10.43 -0.61
C MET A 93 3.91 10.83 0.85
N GLU A 94 3.04 10.21 1.65
CA GLU A 94 2.72 10.66 2.99
C GLU A 94 2.71 9.49 3.97
N PRO A 95 3.28 9.62 5.18
CA PRO A 95 3.23 8.55 6.17
C PRO A 95 1.78 8.16 6.46
N LEU A 96 1.48 6.87 6.30
CA LEU A 96 0.15 6.33 6.45
C LEU A 96 -0.08 5.97 7.92
N LEU A 97 -1.15 6.51 8.50
CA LEU A 97 -1.53 6.24 9.88
C LEU A 97 -2.61 5.17 9.99
N GLU A 98 -3.57 5.16 9.06
CA GLU A 98 -4.71 4.25 9.14
C GLU A 98 -5.38 4.04 7.79
N ILE A 99 -5.89 2.83 7.56
CA ILE A 99 -6.83 2.52 6.48
C ILE A 99 -8.08 1.93 7.13
N SER A 100 -9.24 2.44 6.76
CA SER A 100 -10.54 1.91 7.17
C SER A 100 -11.41 1.60 5.95
N SER A 101 -12.03 0.42 5.91
CA SER A 101 -13.10 0.13 4.93
C SER A 101 -14.37 0.86 5.33
N ILE A 102 -15.00 1.51 4.35
CA ILE A 102 -16.33 2.11 4.48
C ILE A 102 -17.33 1.07 3.97
N ARG A 103 -18.30 0.69 4.82
CA ARG A 103 -19.27 -0.35 4.51
C ARG A 103 -20.70 0.16 4.60
N ASP A 104 -21.57 -0.33 3.71
CA ASP A 104 -23.01 -0.11 3.81
C ASP A 104 -23.65 -0.95 4.93
N ALA A 105 -24.96 -0.80 5.12
CA ALA A 105 -25.72 -1.54 6.14
C ALA A 105 -25.73 -3.06 5.93
N GLN A 106 -25.45 -3.52 4.71
CA GLN A 106 -25.38 -4.92 4.31
C GLN A 106 -23.96 -5.48 4.42
N GLY A 107 -22.96 -4.64 4.77
CA GLY A 107 -21.56 -5.01 4.93
C GLY A 107 -20.73 -4.92 3.65
N ASN A 108 -21.30 -4.46 2.53
CA ASN A 108 -20.58 -4.30 1.27
C ASN A 108 -19.58 -3.15 1.37
N VAL A 109 -18.37 -3.34 0.84
CA VAL A 109 -17.33 -2.31 0.83
C VAL A 109 -17.66 -1.29 -0.26
N LEU A 110 -17.90 -0.04 0.16
CA LEU A 110 -18.20 1.08 -0.72
C LEU A 110 -16.95 1.92 -1.07
N GLY A 111 -15.87 1.73 -0.32
CA GLY A 111 -14.61 2.44 -0.51
C GLY A 111 -13.74 2.34 0.73
N HIS A 112 -12.68 3.13 0.74
CA HIS A 112 -11.74 3.18 1.85
C HIS A 112 -11.47 4.62 2.25
N GLN A 113 -11.26 4.82 3.54
CA GLN A 113 -10.74 6.03 4.12
C GLN A 113 -9.27 5.82 4.49
N TYR A 114 -8.44 6.81 4.19
CA TYR A 114 -7.00 6.80 4.46
C TYR A 114 -6.67 8.01 5.33
N ARG A 115 -6.08 7.78 6.49
CA ARG A 115 -5.56 8.85 7.35
C ARG A 115 -4.04 8.87 7.26
N VAL A 116 -3.47 10.04 7.01
CA VAL A 116 -2.02 10.25 6.91
C VAL A 116 -1.55 11.25 7.96
N GLU A 117 -0.24 11.36 8.13
CA GLU A 117 0.35 12.34 9.04
C GLU A 117 -0.06 13.79 8.70
N GLY A 118 -0.26 14.58 9.76
CA GLY A 118 -0.79 15.95 9.66
C GLY A 118 -2.31 16.00 9.51
N ASP A 119 -3.02 15.04 10.11
CA ASP A 119 -4.49 14.97 10.23
C ASP A 119 -5.28 15.05 8.90
N ARG A 120 -4.62 14.70 7.79
CA ARG A 120 -5.25 14.66 6.48
C ARG A 120 -5.92 13.30 6.25
N THR A 121 -7.08 13.36 5.63
CA THR A 121 -7.90 12.20 5.33
C THR A 121 -8.33 12.21 3.87
N TYR A 122 -8.17 11.08 3.19
CA TYR A 122 -8.61 10.86 1.82
C TYR A 122 -9.64 9.73 1.77
N SER A 123 -10.56 9.79 0.81
CA SER A 123 -11.55 8.73 0.59
C SER A 123 -11.61 8.32 -0.87
N THR A 124 -11.86 7.03 -1.09
CA THR A 124 -12.18 6.47 -2.42
C THR A 124 -13.66 6.14 -2.59
N SER A 125 -14.50 6.34 -1.56
CA SER A 125 -15.93 6.16 -1.73
C SER A 125 -16.51 7.22 -2.67
N ALA A 126 -17.31 6.78 -3.63
CA ALA A 126 -18.14 7.70 -4.41
C ALA A 126 -19.05 8.45 -3.43
N SER A 127 -19.06 9.76 -3.53
CA SER A 127 -19.72 10.72 -2.65
C SER A 127 -21.24 10.51 -2.55
N GLN A 128 -21.67 9.48 -1.85
CA GLN A 128 -22.92 9.52 -1.11
C GLN A 128 -22.62 10.24 0.21
N PRO A 129 -23.48 11.18 0.66
CA PRO A 129 -23.40 11.64 2.05
C PRO A 129 -23.40 10.37 2.89
N LEU A 130 -22.47 10.28 3.86
CA LEU A 130 -22.42 9.13 4.76
C LEU A 130 -23.80 9.02 5.42
N ASP A 131 -24.63 8.11 4.92
CA ASP A 131 -25.90 7.81 5.55
C ASP A 131 -25.59 7.31 6.96
N THR A 132 -26.47 7.57 7.92
CA THR A 132 -26.32 7.23 9.35
C THR A 132 -26.11 5.73 9.62
N ARG A 133 -26.13 4.89 8.58
CA ARG A 133 -25.97 3.44 8.60
C ARG A 133 -24.62 2.93 8.12
N MET A 134 -23.70 3.81 7.71
CA MET A 134 -22.37 3.37 7.31
C MET A 134 -21.53 3.00 8.54
N SER A 135 -20.74 1.94 8.40
CA SER A 135 -19.76 1.53 9.42
C SER A 135 -18.35 1.58 8.84
N THR A 136 -17.38 1.86 9.70
CA THR A 136 -15.95 1.81 9.35
C THR A 136 -15.29 0.63 10.05
N HIS A 137 -14.51 -0.14 9.31
CA HIS A 137 -13.71 -1.23 9.86
C HIS A 137 -12.23 -1.01 9.53
N VAL A 138 -11.40 -0.92 10.57
CA VAL A 138 -9.96 -0.68 10.45
C VAL A 138 -9.30 -1.89 9.80
N ILE A 139 -8.57 -1.64 8.72
CA ILE A 139 -7.78 -2.62 7.99
C ILE A 139 -6.30 -2.51 8.37
N PHE A 140 -5.81 -1.28 8.44
CA PHE A 140 -4.45 -0.96 8.82
C PHE A 140 -4.45 0.16 9.85
N SER A 141 -3.51 0.08 10.78
CA SER A 141 -3.23 1.07 11.80
C SER A 141 -1.74 1.02 12.07
N ALA A 142 -1.06 2.16 11.92
CA ALA A 142 0.38 2.25 12.14
C ALA A 142 0.78 1.80 13.55
N ALA A 143 -0.04 2.13 14.55
CA ALA A 143 0.20 1.78 15.94
C ALA A 143 0.09 0.27 16.23
N LEU A 144 -0.64 -0.48 15.40
CA LEU A 144 -0.85 -1.93 15.59
C LEU A 144 0.03 -2.77 14.66
N HIS A 145 0.29 -2.27 13.46
CA HIS A 145 0.84 -3.07 12.38
C HIS A 145 2.26 -2.68 11.96
N LEU A 146 2.77 -1.52 12.40
CA LEU A 146 4.17 -1.17 12.21
C LEU A 146 4.98 -1.55 13.44
N ARG A 147 6.22 -1.99 13.22
CA ARG A 147 7.22 -2.20 14.29
C ARG A 147 8.51 -1.48 13.91
N GLY A 148 9.04 -0.69 14.85
CA GLY A 148 10.32 0.01 14.70
C GLY A 148 11.28 -0.36 15.82
#